data_AF-A0A244CT54-F1
#
_entry.id   AF-A0A244CT54-F1
#
_cell.length_a   1.000
_cell.length_b   1.000
_cell.length_c   1.000
_cell.angle_alpha   90.00
_cell.angle_beta   90.00
_cell.angle_gamma   90.00
#
_symmetry.space_group_name_H-M   'P 1'
#
loop_
_entity.id
_entity.type
_entity.pdbx_description
1 polymer ?
#
loop_
_entity_poly.entity_id
_entity_poly.type
_entity_poly.pdbx_seq_one_letter_code
_entity_poly.pdbx_strand_id
1 'polypeptide(L)'
;MGEWSEYFEDFPEEAPQPPSAEERAKEKLDADIKGMNVDAFALIAKTKQKAIDKAQQQKKQFLESIDDCPQCGETSLNTYKLENASYLCECQCCGIYGSGDNFSSALHQTASAIGDNIDWRDGSLFKVSTK
;
A
#
# COMPACT_ATOMS: atom_id res chain seq x y z
N MET A 1 -4.34 -57.76 52.03
CA MET A 1 -5.38 -56.73 52.20
C MET A 1 -4.67 -55.46 52.65
N GLY A 2 -4.67 -54.33 51.97
CA GLY A 2 -5.14 -53.93 50.65
C GLY A 2 -4.40 -52.63 50.38
N GLU A 3 -3.88 -52.47 49.17
CA GLU A 3 -3.13 -51.28 48.76
C GLU A 3 -4.08 -50.09 48.78
N TRP A 4 -3.78 -49.09 49.62
CA TRP A 4 -4.45 -47.79 49.53
C TRP A 4 -3.73 -46.96 48.48
N SER A 5 -3.76 -47.45 47.24
CA SER A 5 -3.40 -46.69 46.05
C SER A 5 -4.51 -45.68 45.77
N GLU A 6 -4.11 -44.42 45.64
CA GLU A 6 -4.70 -43.47 44.70
C GLU A 6 -6.19 -43.18 44.89
N TYR A 7 -6.50 -42.39 45.91
CA TYR A 7 -7.65 -41.48 45.85
C TYR A 7 -7.14 -40.05 45.64
N PHE A 8 -6.38 -39.85 44.56
CA PHE A 8 -6.50 -38.60 43.84
C PHE A 8 -7.87 -38.68 43.19
N GLU A 9 -8.84 -37.98 43.77
CA GLU A 9 -10.05 -37.63 43.06
C GLU A 9 -9.59 -37.06 41.72
N ASP A 10 -9.80 -37.82 40.64
CA ASP A 10 -9.90 -37.27 39.29
C ASP A 10 -11.05 -36.25 39.37
N PHE A 11 -10.72 -35.05 39.85
CA PHE A 11 -11.53 -33.87 39.65
C PHE A 11 -11.72 -33.85 38.15
N PRO A 12 -12.96 -34.01 37.63
CA PRO A 12 -13.17 -33.91 36.20
C PRO A 12 -12.69 -32.50 35.85
N GLU A 13 -11.57 -32.43 35.14
CA GLU A 13 -11.00 -31.19 34.61
C GLU A 13 -12.18 -30.51 33.92
N GLU A 14 -12.67 -29.45 34.55
CA GLU A 14 -13.99 -28.88 34.26
C GLU A 14 -13.96 -28.47 32.79
N ALA A 15 -14.59 -29.29 31.93
CA ALA A 15 -14.51 -29.08 30.49
C ALA A 15 -14.98 -27.64 30.22
N PRO A 16 -14.17 -26.80 29.55
CA PRO A 16 -14.47 -25.38 29.43
C PRO A 16 -15.88 -25.22 28.88
N GLN A 17 -16.71 -24.47 29.61
CA GLN A 17 -18.12 -24.34 29.25
C GLN A 17 -18.24 -23.82 27.82
N PRO A 18 -19.16 -24.38 27.01
CA PRO A 18 -19.37 -23.88 25.66
C PRO A 18 -19.78 -22.40 25.73
N PRO A 19 -19.29 -21.55 24.81
CA PRO A 19 -19.60 -20.13 24.84
C PRO A 19 -21.10 -19.90 24.80
N SER A 20 -21.56 -18.94 25.59
CA SER A 20 -22.96 -18.54 25.70
C SER A 20 -23.53 -18.09 24.35
N ALA A 21 -24.86 -18.08 24.21
CA ALA A 21 -25.52 -17.60 23.00
C ALA A 21 -25.14 -16.13 22.69
N GLU A 22 -24.93 -15.32 23.72
CA GLU A 22 -24.52 -13.92 23.61
C GLU A 22 -23.07 -13.78 23.12
N GLU A 23 -22.14 -14.60 23.64
CA GLU A 23 -20.75 -14.63 23.18
C GLU A 23 -20.64 -15.09 21.73
N ARG A 24 -21.39 -16.13 21.34
CA ARG A 24 -21.46 -16.59 19.94
C ARG A 24 -22.04 -15.53 19.01
N ALA A 25 -23.06 -14.80 19.46
CA ALA A 25 -23.64 -13.70 18.68
C ALA A 25 -22.66 -12.54 18.51
N LYS A 26 -21.92 -12.18 19.57
CA LYS A 26 -20.89 -11.14 19.52
C LYS A 26 -19.72 -11.53 18.63
N GLU A 27 -19.23 -12.77 18.73
CA GLU A 27 -18.15 -13.28 17.88
C GLU A 27 -18.55 -13.27 16.40
N LYS A 28 -19.80 -13.63 16.09
CA LYS A 28 -20.33 -13.54 14.73
C LYS A 28 -20.40 -12.10 14.22
N LEU A 29 -20.89 -11.16 15.04
CA LEU A 29 -20.92 -9.74 14.69
C LEU A 29 -19.51 -9.17 14.45
N ASP A 30 -18.55 -9.50 15.31
CA ASP A 30 -17.15 -9.06 15.15
C ASP A 30 -16.51 -9.66 13.88
N ALA A 31 -16.83 -10.92 13.55
CA ALA A 31 -16.40 -11.56 12.31
C ALA A 31 -17.03 -10.88 11.08
N ASP A 32 -18.33 -10.58 11.13
CA ASP A 32 -19.04 -9.89 10.04
C ASP A 32 -18.49 -8.46 9.84
N ILE A 33 -18.22 -7.71 10.91
CA ILE A 33 -17.59 -6.38 10.85
C ILE A 33 -16.18 -6.47 10.24
N LYS A 34 -15.36 -7.44 10.66
CA LYS A 34 -14.04 -7.67 10.08
C LYS A 34 -14.15 -8.00 8.58
N GLY A 35 -15.09 -8.87 8.19
CA GLY A 35 -15.35 -9.21 6.80
C GLY A 35 -15.74 -8.00 5.96
N MET A 36 -16.72 -7.20 6.42
CA MET A 36 -17.16 -5.98 5.75
C MET A 36 -16.02 -4.96 5.61
N ASN A 37 -15.17 -4.81 6.63
CA ASN A 37 -14.02 -3.93 6.55
C ASN A 37 -13.01 -4.40 5.49
N VAL A 38 -12.73 -5.71 5.40
CA VAL A 38 -11.86 -6.27 4.36
C VAL A 38 -12.40 -5.97 2.96
N ASP A 39 -13.70 -6.16 2.73
CA ASP A 39 -14.32 -5.86 1.44
C ASP A 39 -14.26 -4.36 1.11
N ALA A 40 -14.52 -3.49 2.10
CA ALA A 40 -14.41 -2.05 1.93
C ALA A 40 -12.98 -1.62 1.59
N PHE A 41 -11.97 -2.15 2.28
CA PHE A 41 -10.55 -1.88 1.97
C PHE A 41 -10.17 -2.40 0.58
N ALA A 42 -10.66 -3.56 0.17
CA ALA A 42 -10.42 -4.11 -1.17
C ALA A 42 -11.00 -3.20 -2.27
N LEU A 43 -12.21 -2.67 -2.07
CA LEU A 43 -12.84 -1.73 -2.99
C LEU A 43 -12.07 -0.40 -3.09
N ILE A 44 -11.58 0.13 -1.96
CA ILE A 44 -10.74 1.33 -1.94
C ILE A 44 -9.43 1.09 -2.69
N ALA A 45 -8.74 -0.02 -2.41
CA ALA A 45 -7.50 -0.39 -3.10
C ALA A 45 -7.70 -0.52 -4.62
N LYS A 46 -8.78 -1.19 -5.05
CA LYS A 46 -9.13 -1.33 -6.47
C LYS A 46 -9.40 0.02 -7.15
N THR A 47 -10.03 0.94 -6.43
CA THR A 47 -10.33 2.29 -6.96
C THR A 47 -9.05 3.12 -7.08
N LYS A 48 -8.15 3.06 -6.09
CA LYS A 48 -6.83 3.69 -6.14
C LYS A 48 -6.00 3.15 -7.30
N GLN A 49 -5.95 1.82 -7.49
CA GLN A 49 -5.22 1.22 -8.60
C GLN A 49 -5.72 1.72 -9.96
N LYS A 50 -7.05 1.76 -10.16
CA LYS A 50 -7.63 2.31 -11.39
C LYS A 50 -7.26 3.78 -11.64
N ALA A 51 -7.17 4.59 -10.59
CA ALA A 51 -6.76 5.99 -10.70
C ALA A 51 -5.27 6.10 -11.09
N ILE A 52 -4.41 5.27 -10.48
CA ILE A 52 -2.99 5.16 -10.81
C ILE A 52 -2.81 4.74 -12.27
N ASP A 53 -3.49 3.67 -12.71
CA ASP A 53 -3.39 3.15 -14.08
C ASP A 53 -3.83 4.22 -15.10
N LYS A 54 -4.93 4.93 -14.81
CA LYS A 54 -5.41 6.03 -15.65
C LYS A 54 -4.41 7.18 -15.72
N ALA A 55 -3.83 7.58 -14.58
CA ALA A 55 -2.82 8.62 -14.55
C ALA A 55 -1.57 8.21 -15.34
N GLN A 56 -1.09 6.97 -15.17
CA GLN A 56 0.03 6.45 -15.95
C GLN A 56 -0.27 6.46 -17.46
N GLN A 57 -1.47 6.05 -17.88
CA GLN A 57 -1.87 6.12 -19.29
C GLN A 57 -1.82 7.55 -19.84
N GLN A 58 -2.27 8.55 -19.05
CA GLN A 58 -2.19 9.95 -19.43
C GLN A 58 -0.75 10.48 -19.48
N LYS A 59 0.13 10.00 -18.61
CA LYS A 59 1.56 10.39 -18.59
C LYS A 59 2.34 9.85 -19.77
N LYS A 60 1.93 8.73 -20.38
CA LYS A 60 2.64 8.12 -21.52
C LYS A 60 2.86 9.08 -22.69
N GLN A 61 1.94 10.01 -22.93
CA GLN A 61 2.08 11.00 -24.01
C GLN A 61 3.18 12.04 -23.74
N PHE A 62 3.58 12.20 -22.47
CA PHE A 62 4.60 13.15 -22.03
C PHE A 62 5.95 12.47 -21.76
N LEU A 63 6.06 11.15 -21.98
CA LEU A 63 7.28 10.41 -21.69
C LEU A 63 8.40 10.82 -22.65
N GLU A 64 9.51 11.29 -22.10
CA GLU A 64 10.69 11.73 -22.85
C GLU A 64 11.83 10.71 -22.80
N SER A 65 12.14 10.17 -21.61
CA SER A 65 13.19 9.16 -21.42
C SER A 65 12.87 8.18 -20.29
N ILE A 66 13.59 7.05 -20.29
CA ILE A 66 13.63 6.08 -19.19
C ILE A 66 15.10 5.85 -18.86
N ASP A 67 15.47 6.17 -17.63
CA ASP A 67 16.86 6.16 -17.16
C ASP A 67 17.00 5.32 -15.87
N ASP A 68 18.23 5.19 -15.37
CA ASP A 68 18.53 4.49 -14.13
C ASP A 68 18.11 5.32 -12.91
N CYS A 69 17.42 4.67 -11.98
CA CYS A 69 16.97 5.33 -10.76
C CYS A 69 18.13 5.50 -9.76
N PRO A 70 18.36 6.72 -9.25
CA PRO A 70 19.45 6.97 -8.29
C PRO A 70 19.23 6.30 -6.93
N GLN A 71 18.00 5.88 -6.59
CA GLN A 71 17.69 5.21 -5.33
C GLN A 71 17.83 3.68 -5.43
N CYS A 72 17.27 3.05 -6.46
CA CYS A 72 17.20 1.59 -6.56
C CYS A 72 18.10 0.98 -7.64
N GLY A 73 18.73 1.79 -8.50
CA GLY A 73 19.63 1.34 -9.57
C GLY A 73 18.93 0.72 -10.78
N GLU A 74 17.61 0.56 -10.74
CA GLU A 74 16.83 -0.02 -11.85
C GLU A 74 16.56 0.99 -12.96
N THR A 75 16.65 0.56 -14.23
CA THR A 75 16.29 1.34 -15.43
C THR A 75 14.77 1.52 -15.55
N SER A 76 14.22 2.27 -14.61
CA SER A 76 12.78 2.46 -14.42
C SER A 76 12.42 3.87 -14.00
N LEU A 77 13.37 4.83 -14.11
CA LEU A 77 13.12 6.23 -13.86
C LEU A 77 12.53 6.87 -15.12
N ASN A 78 11.22 7.02 -15.15
CA ASN A 78 10.56 7.69 -16.26
C ASN A 78 10.69 9.19 -16.08
N THR A 79 11.15 9.87 -17.13
CA THR A 79 11.15 11.32 -17.19
C THR A 79 10.07 11.80 -18.13
N TYR A 80 9.20 12.66 -17.62
CA TYR A 80 8.09 13.26 -18.34
C TYR A 80 8.33 14.74 -18.56
N LYS A 81 8.09 15.20 -19.80
CA LYS A 81 8.11 16.60 -20.18
C LYS A 81 6.68 17.11 -20.34
N LEU A 82 6.24 17.91 -19.38
CA LEU A 82 4.89 18.45 -19.32
C LEU A 82 4.77 19.71 -20.18
N GLU A 83 3.53 20.06 -20.58
CA GLU A 83 3.25 21.20 -21.49
C GLU A 83 3.77 22.54 -20.96
N ASN A 84 3.85 22.72 -19.65
CA ASN A 84 4.32 23.95 -19.01
C ASN A 84 5.86 24.06 -18.93
N ALA A 85 6.58 23.31 -19.78
CA ALA A 85 8.05 23.16 -19.74
C ALA A 85 8.58 22.60 -18.40
N SER A 86 7.72 22.03 -17.56
CA SER A 86 8.11 21.35 -16.33
C SER A 86 8.46 19.90 -16.61
N TYR A 87 9.43 19.41 -15.85
CA TYR A 87 9.91 18.05 -15.88
C TYR A 87 9.45 17.33 -14.63
N LEU A 88 9.05 16.07 -14.79
CA LEU A 88 8.65 15.19 -13.70
C LEU A 88 9.39 13.87 -13.88
N CYS A 89 10.14 13.46 -12.87
CA CYS A 89 10.81 12.16 -12.83
C CYS A 89 10.06 11.27 -11.83
N GLU A 90 9.73 10.05 -12.23
CA GLU A 90 9.05 9.06 -11.38
C GLU A 90 9.63 7.67 -11.62
N CYS A 91 10.16 7.05 -10.57
CA CYS A 91 10.64 5.68 -10.63
C CYS A 91 9.46 4.70 -10.54
N GLN A 92 9.33 3.84 -11.56
CA GLN A 92 8.28 2.84 -11.63
C GLN A 92 8.56 1.62 -10.74
N CYS A 93 9.79 1.44 -10.27
CA CYS A 93 10.16 0.40 -9.33
C CYS A 93 9.96 0.84 -7.86
N CYS A 94 10.77 1.79 -7.38
CA CYS A 94 10.77 2.18 -5.97
C CYS A 94 9.85 3.35 -5.60
N GLY A 95 9.21 4.00 -6.57
CA GLY A 95 8.21 5.04 -6.29
C GLY A 95 8.76 6.44 -6.03
N ILE A 96 10.09 6.62 -5.92
CA ILE A 96 10.66 7.97 -5.76
C ILE A 96 10.30 8.88 -6.94
N TYR A 97 10.09 10.16 -6.65
CA TYR A 97 9.76 11.14 -7.66
C TYR A 97 10.29 12.53 -7.32
N GLY A 98 10.34 13.39 -8.33
CA GLY A 98 10.72 14.79 -8.19
C GLY A 98 10.33 15.58 -9.43
N SER A 99 10.19 16.90 -9.28
CA SER A 99 9.83 17.78 -10.39
C SER A 99 10.79 18.95 -10.53
N GLY A 100 10.78 19.66 -11.65
CA GLY A 100 11.55 20.88 -11.80
C GLY A 100 11.25 21.60 -13.09
N ASP A 101 11.77 22.82 -13.24
CA ASP A 101 11.58 23.62 -14.46
C ASP A 101 12.43 23.14 -15.63
N ASN A 102 13.34 22.20 -15.40
CA ASN A 102 14.16 21.54 -16.40
C ASN A 102 14.58 20.14 -15.93
N PHE A 103 15.10 19.34 -16.85
CA PHE A 103 15.55 17.96 -16.59
C PHE A 103 16.51 17.87 -15.40
N SER A 104 17.55 18.70 -15.37
CA SER A 104 18.58 18.66 -14.33
C SER A 104 18.01 18.99 -12.95
N SER A 105 17.11 19.97 -12.86
CA SER A 105 16.42 20.32 -11.62
C SER A 105 15.50 19.20 -11.15
N ALA A 106 14.75 18.56 -12.06
CA ALA A 106 13.87 17.45 -11.70
C ALA A 106 14.65 16.23 -11.20
N LEU A 107 15.75 15.89 -11.86
CA LEU A 107 16.64 14.83 -11.44
C LEU A 107 17.30 15.14 -10.09
N HIS A 108 17.77 16.38 -9.90
CA HIS A 108 18.35 16.82 -8.63
C HIS A 108 17.34 16.74 -7.48
N GLN A 109 16.09 17.20 -7.69
CA GLN A 109 15.03 17.06 -6.69
C GLN A 109 14.73 15.59 -6.39
N THR A 110 14.67 14.75 -7.41
CA THR A 110 14.49 13.30 -7.25
C THR A 110 15.61 12.70 -6.42
N ALA A 111 16.87 13.05 -6.69
CA ALA A 111 18.01 12.56 -5.92
C ALA A 111 18.04 13.12 -4.48
N SER A 112 17.60 14.37 -4.29
CA SER A 112 17.51 15.00 -2.97
C SER A 112 16.44 14.37 -2.09
N ALA A 113 15.42 13.76 -2.69
CA ALA A 113 14.33 13.10 -1.98
C ALA A 113 14.67 11.67 -1.52
N ILE A 114 15.89 11.19 -1.78
CA ILE A 114 16.32 9.86 -1.32
C ILE A 114 16.33 9.85 0.21
N GLY A 115 15.52 8.96 0.78
CA GLY A 115 15.35 8.84 2.24
C GLY A 115 14.13 9.57 2.80
N ASP A 116 13.43 10.38 1.99
CA ASP A 116 12.23 11.11 2.42
C ASP A 116 10.96 10.24 2.49
N ASN A 117 11.08 8.95 2.12
CA ASN A 117 10.00 7.97 2.13
C ASN A 117 8.76 8.44 1.35
N ILE A 118 8.99 9.01 0.17
CA ILE A 118 7.93 9.46 -0.76
C ILE A 118 7.66 8.39 -1.83
N ASP A 119 6.39 8.17 -2.17
CA ASP A 119 5.97 7.34 -3.29
C ASP A 119 4.90 8.09 -4.11
N TRP A 120 5.12 8.27 -5.42
CA TRP A 120 4.16 8.96 -6.30
C TRP A 120 2.83 8.19 -6.41
N ARG A 121 2.80 6.90 -6.08
CA ARG A 121 1.59 6.06 -6.04
C ARG A 121 0.65 6.46 -4.90
N ASP A 122 1.18 7.07 -3.84
CA ASP A 122 0.40 7.61 -2.73
C ASP A 122 -0.02 9.06 -2.94
N GLY A 123 0.69 9.80 -3.80
CA GLY A 123 0.36 11.16 -4.17
C GLY A 123 1.30 11.70 -5.25
N SER A 124 0.90 11.64 -6.52
CA SER A 124 1.71 12.13 -7.65
C SER A 124 1.60 13.64 -7.83
N LEU A 125 2.71 14.27 -8.22
CA LEU A 125 2.75 15.69 -8.62
C LEU A 125 2.12 15.98 -9.98
N PHE A 126 1.76 14.94 -10.73
CA PHE A 126 1.15 15.09 -12.04
C PHE A 126 -0.25 15.68 -11.95
N LYS A 127 -0.41 16.89 -12.48
CA LYS A 127 -1.70 17.57 -12.62
C LYS A 127 -1.98 17.79 -14.09
N VAL A 128 -2.98 17.11 -14.63
CA VAL A 128 -3.50 17.44 -15.97
C VAL A 128 -4.39 18.66 -15.82
N SER A 129 -4.03 19.76 -16.47
CA SER A 129 -4.94 20.90 -16.59
C SER A 129 -6.07 20.48 -17.54
N THR A 130 -7.19 20.02 -17.01
CA THR A 130 -8.42 19.87 -17.81
C THR A 130 -8.83 21.26 -18.28
N LYS A 131 -8.62 21.54 -19.57
CA LYS A 131 -9.29 22.65 -20.26
C LYS A 131 -10.76 22.33 -20.45
#